data_AF-A0A1Q4GTJ1-F1
#
_entry.id   AF-A0A1Q4GTJ1-F1
#
_cell.length_a   1.000
_cell.length_b   1.000
_cell.length_c   1.000
_cell.angle_alpha   90.00
_cell.angle_beta   90.00
_cell.angle_gamma   90.00
#
_symmetry.space_group_name_H-M   'P 1'
#
loop_
_entity.id
_entity.type
_entity.pdbx_description
1 polymer ?
#
loop_
_entity_poly.entity_id
_entity_poly.type
_entity_poly.pdbx_seq_one_letter_code
_entity_poly.pdbx_strand_id
1 'polypeptide(L)'
;MKLLELTEEEHAWLAAPLQGGVGLAAHLERALADTLCARLRCTVGLEPLAAHTAVLAPAAPVWRIDDALAALWLARRLGGRFTGGRVPFLSAGLQATLDTMLAERWLDQPDAAPMPATFAWRIIADGAVATLGLELPRDARMMASWAQRIVTGATA
;
A
#
# COMPACT_ATOMS: atom_id res chain seq x y z
N MET A 1 32.71 -31.78 8.29
CA MET A 1 31.30 -31.52 7.93
C MET A 1 31.12 -31.92 6.48
N LYS A 2 30.26 -32.88 6.16
CA LYS A 2 29.96 -33.27 4.78
C LYS A 2 28.75 -32.44 4.32
N LEU A 3 28.92 -31.64 3.28
CA LEU A 3 27.80 -31.03 2.57
C LEU A 3 27.07 -32.15 1.82
N LEU A 4 25.76 -32.27 2.05
CA LEU A 4 24.90 -33.16 1.26
C LEU A 4 24.79 -32.57 -0.14
N GLU A 5 25.15 -33.36 -1.15
CA GLU A 5 24.93 -33.02 -2.55
C GLU A 5 23.41 -32.99 -2.79
N LEU A 6 22.92 -31.84 -3.25
CA LEU A 6 21.52 -31.67 -3.60
C LEU A 6 21.18 -32.61 -4.77
N THR A 7 20.02 -33.24 -4.69
CA THR A 7 19.51 -34.11 -5.74
C THR A 7 19.11 -33.30 -6.98
N GLU A 8 19.07 -33.94 -8.16
CA GLU A 8 18.65 -33.27 -9.39
C GLU A 8 17.23 -32.66 -9.30
N GLU A 9 16.34 -33.26 -8.51
CA GLU A 9 15.00 -32.72 -8.23
C GLU A 9 15.07 -31.45 -7.38
N GLU A 10 15.93 -31.40 -6.36
CA GLU A 10 16.12 -30.18 -5.55
C GLU A 10 16.78 -29.06 -6.36
N HIS A 11 17.72 -29.41 -7.24
CA HIS A 11 18.28 -28.49 -8.21
C HIS A 11 17.23 -27.98 -9.19
N ALA A 12 16.36 -28.85 -9.71
CA ALA A 12 15.25 -28.47 -10.59
C ALA A 12 14.21 -27.61 -9.87
N TRP A 13 13.95 -27.87 -8.58
CA TRP A 13 13.06 -27.06 -7.74
C TRP A 13 13.65 -25.67 -7.46
N LEU A 14 14.95 -25.57 -7.17
CA LEU A 14 15.65 -24.30 -7.01
C LEU A 14 15.78 -23.52 -8.32
N ALA A 15 15.91 -24.23 -9.45
CA ALA A 15 16.02 -23.64 -10.78
C ALA A 15 14.65 -23.34 -11.42
N ALA A 16 13.55 -23.86 -10.84
CA ALA A 16 12.22 -23.58 -11.33
C ALA A 16 11.94 -22.08 -11.17
N PRO A 17 11.58 -21.37 -12.26
CA PRO A 17 11.16 -19.98 -12.13
C PRO A 17 9.97 -19.92 -11.19
N LEU A 18 10.07 -19.10 -10.13
CA LEU A 18 8.98 -18.82 -9.21
C LEU A 18 7.74 -18.51 -10.05
N GLN A 19 6.75 -19.41 -9.99
CA GLN A 19 5.50 -19.28 -10.72
C GLN A 19 4.95 -17.88 -10.46
N GLY A 20 4.84 -17.09 -11.55
CA GLY A 20 4.61 -15.64 -11.60
C GLY A 20 4.17 -15.00 -10.30
N GLY A 21 5.09 -14.26 -9.68
CA GLY A 21 4.79 -13.48 -8.49
C GLY A 21 3.52 -12.66 -8.68
N VAL A 22 2.68 -12.62 -7.64
CA VAL A 22 1.54 -11.70 -7.57
C VAL A 22 2.09 -10.31 -7.91
N GLY A 23 1.60 -9.72 -9.01
CA GLY A 23 2.07 -8.41 -9.45
C GLY A 23 1.90 -7.41 -8.32
N LEU A 24 2.81 -6.43 -8.23
CA LEU A 24 2.84 -5.41 -7.17
C LEU A 24 1.46 -4.83 -6.87
N ALA A 25 0.64 -4.60 -7.90
CA ALA A 25 -0.74 -4.13 -7.77
C ALA A 25 -1.60 -5.00 -6.85
N ALA A 26 -1.61 -6.31 -7.06
CA ALA A 26 -2.41 -7.25 -6.28
C ALA A 26 -1.82 -7.49 -4.89
N HIS A 27 -0.49 -7.42 -4.76
CA HIS A 27 0.17 -7.48 -3.45
C HIS A 27 -0.19 -6.24 -2.60
N LEU A 28 -0.11 -5.05 -3.21
CA LEU A 28 -0.46 -3.80 -2.58
C LEU A 28 -1.94 -3.73 -2.22
N GLU A 29 -2.82 -4.18 -3.10
CA GLU A 29 -4.26 -4.23 -2.84
C GLU A 29 -4.58 -5.13 -1.64
N ARG A 30 -3.98 -6.32 -1.55
CA ARG A 30 -4.16 -7.21 -0.41
C ARG A 30 -3.66 -6.56 0.89
N ALA A 31 -2.44 -6.03 0.86
CA ALA A 31 -1.87 -5.36 2.04
C ALA A 31 -2.71 -4.15 2.49
N LEU A 32 -3.24 -3.38 1.54
CA LEU A 32 -4.12 -2.26 1.80
C LEU A 32 -5.44 -2.73 2.45
N ALA A 33 -6.08 -3.76 1.90
CA ALA A 33 -7.32 -4.33 2.45
C ALA A 33 -7.09 -4.83 3.88
N ASP A 34 -6.03 -5.61 4.11
CA ASP A 34 -5.71 -6.16 5.43
C ASP A 34 -5.44 -5.05 6.45
N THR A 35 -4.66 -4.03 6.05
CA THR A 35 -4.34 -2.88 6.89
C THR A 35 -5.60 -2.08 7.25
N LEU A 36 -6.46 -1.80 6.27
CA LEU A 36 -7.70 -1.06 6.51
C LEU A 36 -8.68 -1.88 7.35
N CYS A 37 -8.84 -3.19 7.10
CA CYS A 37 -9.66 -4.06 7.92
C CYS A 37 -9.23 -4.04 9.39
N ALA A 38 -7.93 -4.19 9.64
CA ALA A 38 -7.37 -4.20 10.99
C ALA A 38 -7.56 -2.86 11.71
N ARG A 39 -7.33 -1.74 11.00
CA ARG A 39 -7.37 -0.39 11.58
C ARG A 39 -8.79 0.14 11.76
N LEU A 40 -9.68 -0.11 10.80
CA LEU A 40 -11.08 0.30 10.86
C LEU A 40 -11.94 -0.67 11.68
N ARG A 41 -11.43 -1.87 11.98
CA ARG A 41 -12.14 -2.93 12.71
C ARG A 41 -13.47 -3.30 12.07
N CYS A 42 -13.49 -3.37 10.75
CA CYS A 42 -14.64 -3.79 9.95
C CYS A 42 -14.15 -4.45 8.67
N THR A 43 -15.04 -5.18 8.00
CA THR A 43 -14.75 -5.73 6.68
C THR A 43 -14.65 -4.60 5.66
N VAL A 44 -13.55 -4.58 4.90
CA VAL A 44 -13.29 -3.61 3.85
C VAL A 44 -13.25 -4.33 2.51
N GLY A 45 -14.11 -3.92 1.58
CA GLY A 45 -13.99 -4.26 0.18
C GLY A 45 -13.14 -3.23 -0.55
N LEU A 46 -12.23 -3.70 -1.40
CA LEU A 46 -11.50 -2.87 -2.35
C LEU A 46 -11.95 -3.22 -3.76
N GLU A 47 -12.24 -2.20 -4.56
CA GLU A 47 -12.47 -2.35 -6.00
C GLU A 47 -11.47 -1.46 -6.74
N PRO A 48 -10.69 -1.99 -7.70
CA PRO A 48 -9.80 -1.16 -8.50
C PRO A 48 -10.61 -0.17 -9.34
N LEU A 49 -10.16 1.08 -9.36
CA LEU A 49 -10.69 2.14 -10.22
C LEU A 49 -9.68 2.49 -11.31
N ALA A 50 -10.18 3.06 -12.40
CA ALA A 50 -9.31 3.68 -13.39
C ALA A 50 -8.50 4.79 -12.72
N ALA A 51 -7.17 4.60 -12.66
CA ALA A 51 -6.28 5.57 -12.06
C ALA A 51 -6.28 6.86 -12.88
N HIS A 52 -6.26 8.00 -12.21
CA HIS A 52 -6.10 9.29 -12.88
C HIS A 52 -4.68 9.40 -13.44
N THR A 53 -4.55 9.98 -14.63
CA THR A 53 -3.23 10.25 -15.19
C THR A 53 -2.61 11.45 -14.48
N ALA A 54 -1.56 11.22 -13.70
CA ALA A 54 -0.77 12.31 -13.13
C ALA A 54 -0.04 13.09 -14.24
N VAL A 55 -0.18 14.41 -14.25
CA VAL A 55 0.46 15.30 -15.24
C VAL A 55 1.99 15.33 -15.04
N LEU A 56 2.45 15.19 -13.80
CA LEU A 56 3.85 15.15 -13.42
C LEU A 56 4.07 14.06 -12.36
N ALA A 57 5.15 13.29 -12.49
CA ALA A 57 5.47 12.26 -11.52
C ALA A 57 6.02 12.91 -10.23
N PRO A 58 5.52 12.52 -9.04
CA PRO A 58 5.98 13.11 -7.79
C PRO A 58 7.36 12.58 -7.40
N ALA A 59 8.07 13.33 -6.56
CA ALA A 59 9.37 12.92 -6.02
C ALA A 59 9.27 11.92 -4.84
N ALA A 60 8.08 11.75 -4.28
CA ALA A 60 7.74 10.81 -3.22
C ALA A 60 6.33 10.28 -3.49
N PRO A 61 5.92 9.12 -2.95
CA PRO A 61 4.55 8.64 -3.12
C PRO A 61 3.55 9.65 -2.52
N VAL A 62 2.45 9.86 -3.23
CA VAL A 62 1.39 10.79 -2.83
C VAL A 62 0.06 10.05 -2.72
N TRP A 63 -0.52 10.09 -1.52
CA TRP A 63 -1.87 9.59 -1.28
C TRP A 63 -2.90 10.67 -1.53
N ARG A 64 -3.95 10.33 -2.29
CA ARG A 64 -5.17 11.12 -2.44
C ARG A 64 -6.27 10.46 -1.65
N ILE A 65 -6.42 10.92 -0.40
CA ILE A 65 -7.45 10.46 0.53
C ILE A 65 -8.66 11.36 0.37
N ASP A 66 -9.82 10.79 0.06
CA ASP A 66 -11.05 11.59 0.04
C ASP A 66 -11.61 11.85 1.45
N ASP A 67 -12.55 12.82 1.52
CA ASP A 67 -13.15 13.24 2.78
C ASP A 67 -13.96 12.09 3.44
N ALA A 68 -14.52 11.17 2.65
CA ALA A 68 -15.30 10.04 3.16
C ALA A 68 -14.40 9.02 3.88
N LEU A 69 -13.23 8.70 3.34
CA LEU A 69 -12.25 7.81 3.97
C LEU A 69 -11.68 8.45 5.23
N ALA A 70 -11.36 9.75 5.18
CA ALA A 70 -10.87 10.49 6.34
C ALA A 70 -11.91 10.51 7.47
N ALA A 71 -13.19 10.74 7.15
CA ALA A 71 -14.29 10.72 8.10
C ALA A 71 -14.52 9.32 8.68
N LEU A 72 -14.49 8.28 7.86
CA LEU A 72 -14.61 6.88 8.30
C LEU A 72 -13.48 6.50 9.26
N TRP A 73 -12.24 6.80 8.90
CA TRP A 73 -11.08 6.54 9.75
C TRP A 73 -11.22 7.20 11.12
N LEU A 74 -11.64 8.46 11.14
CA LEU A 74 -11.83 9.21 12.36
C LEU A 74 -12.98 8.65 13.21
N ALA A 75 -14.13 8.37 12.59
CA ALA A 75 -15.29 7.80 13.27
C ALA A 75 -14.91 6.47 13.96
N ARG A 76 -14.14 5.62 13.29
CA ARG A 76 -13.67 4.34 13.87
C ARG A 76 -12.69 4.55 15.02
N ARG A 77 -11.76 5.49 14.90
CA ARG A 77 -10.77 5.75 15.96
C ARG A 77 -11.41 6.34 17.22
N LEU A 78 -12.47 7.13 17.06
CA LEU A 78 -13.22 7.75 18.16
C LEU A 78 -14.36 6.88 18.71
N GLY A 79 -14.52 5.63 18.24
CA GLY A 79 -15.56 4.73 18.75
C GLY A 79 -16.98 5.03 18.24
N GLY A 80 -17.11 5.55 17.02
CA GLY A 80 -18.39 5.69 16.29
C GLY A 80 -19.11 7.01 16.48
N ARG A 81 -18.53 7.97 17.20
CA ARG A 81 -19.17 9.27 17.51
C ARG A 81 -18.42 10.42 16.84
N PHE A 82 -18.45 10.50 15.51
CA PHE A 82 -17.99 11.72 14.84
C PHE A 82 -19.11 12.33 14.02
N THR A 83 -19.61 13.47 14.49
CA THR A 83 -20.56 14.34 13.79
C THR A 83 -19.77 15.45 13.11
N GLY A 84 -19.45 15.28 11.83
CA GLY A 84 -19.12 16.33 10.87
C GLY A 84 -18.06 17.38 11.23
N GLY A 85 -16.94 17.37 10.50
CA GLY A 85 -15.97 18.47 10.53
C GLY A 85 -14.70 18.09 9.77
N ARG A 86 -14.26 18.93 8.82
CA ARG A 86 -13.01 18.73 8.09
C ARG A 86 -11.86 19.13 9.01
N VAL A 87 -11.24 18.17 9.69
CA VAL A 87 -10.10 18.45 10.58
C VAL A 87 -8.81 17.99 9.91
N PRO A 88 -8.00 18.91 9.32
CA PRO A 88 -6.79 18.56 8.57
C PRO A 88 -5.72 17.84 9.41
N PHE A 89 -5.77 17.94 10.74
CA PHE A 89 -4.81 17.29 11.64
C PHE A 89 -5.06 15.77 11.81
N LEU A 90 -6.23 15.26 11.43
CA LEU A 90 -6.67 13.89 11.75
C LEU A 90 -6.38 12.88 10.63
N SER A 91 -6.09 13.36 9.40
CA SER A 91 -5.63 12.52 8.28
C SER A 91 -4.17 12.10 8.40
N ALA A 92 -3.36 12.77 9.24
CA ALA A 92 -1.94 12.46 9.40
C ALA A 92 -1.69 11.02 9.89
N GLY A 93 -2.54 10.50 10.78
CA GLY A 93 -2.42 9.12 11.27
C GLY A 93 -2.80 8.07 10.22
N LEU A 94 -3.78 8.40 9.35
CA LEU A 94 -4.14 7.55 8.22
C LEU A 94 -3.00 7.55 7.19
N GLN A 95 -2.52 8.74 6.80
CA GLN A 95 -1.42 8.88 5.86
C GLN A 95 -0.16 8.17 6.36
N ALA A 96 0.24 8.35 7.61
CA ALA A 96 1.39 7.65 8.19
C ALA A 96 1.20 6.12 8.16
N THR A 97 -0.01 5.61 8.43
CA THR A 97 -0.29 4.17 8.34
C THR A 97 -0.15 3.66 6.91
N LEU A 98 -0.66 4.42 5.93
CA LEU A 98 -0.57 4.08 4.52
C LEU A 98 0.89 4.14 4.02
N ASP A 99 1.64 5.15 4.44
CA ASP A 99 3.06 5.31 4.12
C ASP A 99 3.90 4.17 4.70
N THR A 100 3.70 3.79 5.97
CA THR A 100 4.40 2.64 6.56
C THR A 100 4.07 1.35 5.82
N MET A 101 2.79 1.09 5.56
CA MET A 101 2.36 -0.11 4.82
C MET A 101 3.00 -0.16 3.43
N LEU A 102 2.96 0.94 2.68
CA LEU A 102 3.55 1.01 1.34
C LEU A 102 5.07 0.84 1.37
N ALA A 103 5.75 1.44 2.35
CA ALA A 103 7.19 1.31 2.50
C ALA A 103 7.62 -0.13 2.80
N GLU A 104 6.95 -0.80 3.74
CA GLU A 104 7.21 -2.21 4.06
C GLU A 104 6.99 -3.10 2.84
N ARG A 105 5.84 -2.97 2.18
CA ARG A 105 5.48 -3.79 1.01
C ARG A 105 6.37 -3.54 -0.19
N TRP A 106 6.86 -2.31 -0.35
CA TRP A 106 7.82 -1.97 -1.39
C TRP A 106 9.17 -2.67 -1.17
N LEU A 107 9.66 -2.71 0.07
CA LEU A 107 10.94 -3.35 0.39
C LEU A 107 10.85 -4.88 0.36
N ASP A 108 9.67 -5.47 0.59
CA ASP A 108 9.42 -6.90 0.46
C ASP A 108 9.52 -7.41 -0.99
N GLN A 109 9.33 -6.55 -2.01
CA GLN A 109 9.35 -6.92 -3.43
C GLN A 109 10.11 -5.90 -4.32
N PRO A 110 11.46 -5.90 -4.30
CA PRO A 110 12.27 -4.92 -5.03
C PRO A 110 12.27 -5.10 -6.56
N ASP A 111 11.90 -6.27 -7.09
CA ASP A 111 11.97 -6.62 -8.53
C ASP A 111 10.63 -6.44 -9.28
N ALA A 112 9.72 -5.61 -8.76
CA ALA A 112 8.44 -5.35 -9.41
C ALA A 112 8.60 -4.46 -10.67
N ALA A 113 8.77 -5.08 -11.84
CA ALA A 113 8.74 -4.39 -13.13
C ALA A 113 7.64 -4.95 -14.07
N PRO A 114 6.94 -4.12 -14.86
CA PRO A 114 6.87 -2.65 -14.81
C PRO A 114 5.85 -2.14 -13.76
N MET A 115 6.23 -1.08 -13.06
CA MET A 115 5.41 -0.44 -12.02
C MET A 115 4.37 0.51 -12.63
N PRO A 116 3.07 0.35 -12.32
CA PRO A 116 2.06 1.37 -12.60
C PRO A 116 2.38 2.67 -11.84
N ALA A 117 2.39 3.81 -12.52
CA ALA A 117 2.69 5.10 -11.90
C ALA A 117 1.56 5.59 -10.97
N THR A 118 0.34 5.08 -11.15
CA THR A 118 -0.85 5.56 -10.44
C THR A 118 -1.80 4.40 -10.16
N PHE A 119 -2.35 4.38 -8.96
CA PHE A 119 -3.37 3.44 -8.52
C PHE A 119 -4.57 4.20 -7.97
N ALA A 120 -5.75 3.63 -8.12
CA ALA A 120 -6.96 4.13 -7.51
C ALA A 120 -7.83 2.96 -7.05
N TRP A 121 -8.43 3.10 -5.87
CA TRP A 121 -9.35 2.12 -5.32
C TRP A 121 -10.62 2.80 -4.83
N ARG A 122 -11.74 2.12 -5.01
CA ARG A 122 -12.96 2.35 -4.25
C ARG A 122 -12.90 1.47 -3.00
N ILE A 123 -13.15 2.08 -1.86
CA ILE A 123 -13.20 1.44 -0.55
C ILE A 123 -14.66 1.36 -0.13
N ILE A 124 -15.13 0.16 0.17
CA ILE A 124 -16.49 -0.09 0.65
C ILE A 124 -16.38 -0.67 2.06
N ALA A 125 -16.92 0.03 3.05
CA ALA A 125 -16.81 -0.37 4.44
C ALA A 125 -18.03 0.10 5.25
N ASP A 126 -18.77 -0.84 5.82
CA ASP A 126 -19.93 -0.61 6.70
C ASP A 126 -20.92 0.45 6.17
N GLY A 127 -21.32 0.30 4.90
CA GLY A 127 -22.25 1.20 4.23
C GLY A 127 -21.64 2.52 3.73
N ALA A 128 -20.39 2.83 4.08
CA ALA A 128 -19.66 3.95 3.51
C ALA A 128 -18.94 3.54 2.23
N VAL A 129 -18.92 4.45 1.26
CA VAL A 129 -18.13 4.35 0.04
C VAL A 129 -17.16 5.51 0.00
N ALA A 130 -15.89 5.19 -0.21
CA ALA A 130 -14.80 6.15 -0.28
C ALA A 130 -13.84 5.80 -1.42
N THR A 131 -12.91 6.71 -1.70
CA THR A 131 -11.92 6.60 -2.76
C THR A 131 -10.54 6.91 -2.23
N LEU A 132 -9.56 6.14 -2.70
CA LEU A 132 -8.16 6.30 -2.36
C LEU A 132 -7.34 6.25 -3.65
N GLY A 133 -6.58 7.30 -3.91
CA GLY A 133 -5.59 7.34 -4.97
C GLY A 133 -4.17 7.24 -4.42
N LEU A 134 -3.28 6.65 -5.21
CA LEU A 134 -1.85 6.61 -4.96
C LEU A 134 -1.12 6.98 -6.24
N GLU A 135 -0.23 7.97 -6.15
CA GLU A 135 0.71 8.32 -7.20
C GLU A 135 2.11 7.93 -6.75
N LEU A 136 2.82 7.15 -7.57
CA LEU A 136 4.18 6.70 -7.28
C LEU A 136 5.21 7.52 -8.06
N PRO A 137 6.43 7.70 -7.52
CA PRO A 137 7.56 8.19 -8.31
C PRO A 137 7.80 7.28 -9.52
N ARG A 138 8.25 7.86 -10.65
CA ARG A 138 8.61 7.04 -11.83
C ARG A 138 9.87 6.22 -11.63
N ASP A 139 10.74 6.63 -10.71
CA ASP A 139 12.02 5.97 -10.45
C ASP A 139 11.91 5.06 -9.22
N ALA A 140 12.13 3.76 -9.43
CA ALA A 140 12.15 2.74 -8.38
C ALA A 140 13.22 3.03 -7.31
N ARG A 141 14.32 3.71 -7.67
CA ARG A 141 15.37 4.10 -6.70
C ARG A 141 14.85 5.17 -5.75
N MET A 142 14.12 6.16 -6.26
CA MET A 142 13.49 7.19 -5.43
C MET A 142 12.49 6.55 -4.47
N MET A 143 11.71 5.57 -4.95
CA MET A 143 10.78 4.82 -4.13
C MET A 143 11.49 3.98 -3.04
N ALA A 144 12.58 3.29 -3.38
CA ALA A 144 13.35 2.51 -2.42
C ALA A 144 14.01 3.40 -1.35
N SER A 145 14.60 4.53 -1.74
CA SER A 145 15.16 5.51 -0.79
C SER A 145 14.09 6.11 0.11
N TRP A 146 12.90 6.41 -0.42
CA TRP A 146 11.77 6.86 0.38
C TRP A 146 11.32 5.76 1.37
N ALA A 147 11.15 4.53 0.92
CA ALA A 147 10.67 3.43 1.75
C ALA A 147 11.64 3.14 2.91
N GLN A 148 12.95 3.11 2.63
CA GLN A 148 13.98 2.97 3.65
C GLN A 148 13.89 4.08 4.70
N ARG A 149 13.69 5.34 4.29
CA ARG A 149 13.52 6.46 5.23
C ARG A 149 12.31 6.28 6.14
N ILE A 150 11.18 5.83 5.61
CA ILE A 150 9.96 5.61 6.40
C ILE A 150 10.16 4.49 7.42
N VAL A 151 10.72 3.34 7.00
CA VAL A 151 10.93 2.18 7.87
C VAL A 151 12.00 2.43 8.94
N THR A 152 13.06 3.16 8.60
CA THR A 152 14.13 3.50 9.57
C THR A 152 13.76 4.65 10.51
N GLY A 153 12.65 5.34 10.27
CA GLY A 153 12.25 6.51 11.05
C GLY A 153 13.19 7.70 10.92
N ALA A 154 14.06 7.70 9.90
CA ALA A 154 15.03 8.76 9.68
C ALA A 154 14.31 10.04 9.18
N THR A 155 14.01 10.94 10.10
CA THR A 155 13.64 12.32 9.79
C THR A 155 14.87 13.08 9.28
N ALA A 156 14.74 13.72 8.12
CA ALA A 156 15.70 14.71 7.65
C ALA A 156 15.66 15.96 8.55
#